data_AF-A0A7Y5N8U0-F1
#
_entry.id   AF-A0A7Y5N8U0-F1
#
_cell.length_a   1.000
_cell.length_b   1.000
_cell.length_c   1.000
_cell.angle_alpha   90.00
_cell.angle_beta   90.00
_cell.angle_gamma   90.00
#
_symmetry.space_group_name_H-M   'P 1'
#
loop_
_entity.id
_entity.type
_entity.pdbx_description
1 polymer ?
#
loop_
_entity_poly.entity_id
_entity_poly.type
_entity_poly.pdbx_seq_one_letter_code
_entity_poly.pdbx_strand_id
1 'polypeptide(L)' 'MRVDILSKEYPPAIYGGAGVHVAELVRALRARGDIDVQVRCFGAPRDEAGTTAYADLAELA' A
#
# COMPACT_ATOMS: atom_id res chain seq x y z
N MET A 1 17.48 -0.07 -4.71
CA MET A 1 16.54 -0.90 -5.50
C MET A 1 15.14 -0.31 -5.33
N ARG A 2 14.25 -0.37 -6.32
CA ARG A 2 12.87 0.15 -6.19
C ARG A 2 11.85 -1.00 -6.24
N VAL A 3 10.83 -0.91 -5.40
CA VAL A 3 9.71 -1.86 -5.34
C VAL A 3 8.40 -1.10 -5.30
N ASP A 4 7.54 -1.30 -6.31
CA ASP A 4 6.17 -0.81 -6.31
C ASP A 4 5.23 -1.94 -5.87
N ILE A 5 4.48 -1.70 -4.79
CA ILE A 5 3.50 -2.62 -4.22
C ILE A 5 2.11 -2.13 -4.60
N LEU A 6 1.38 -2.94 -5.37
CA LEU A 6 0.01 -2.68 -5.77
C LEU A 6 -0.91 -3.55 -4.91
N SER A 7 -1.83 -2.93 -4.17
CA SER A 7 -2.74 -3.65 -3.28
C SER A 7 -4.13 -3.03 -3.25
N LYS A 8 -5.17 -3.87 -3.23
CA LYS A 8 -6.54 -3.43 -2.94
C LYS A 8 -6.72 -3.06 -1.46
N GLU A 9 -5.89 -3.62 -0.58
CA GLU A 9 -5.99 -3.48 0.87
C GLU A 9 -4.69 -2.90 1.44
N TYR A 10 -4.80 -1.76 2.12
CA TYR A 10 -3.67 -1.09 2.78
C TYR A 10 -4.18 -0.17 3.89
N PRO A 11 -3.50 -0.05 5.07
CA PRO A 11 -4.01 0.69 6.21
C PRO A 11 -4.35 2.15 5.89
N PRO A 12 -5.52 2.67 6.32
CA PRO A 12 -6.49 2.02 7.22
C PRO A 12 -7.50 1.04 6.57
N ALA A 13 -7.58 0.95 5.25
CA ALA A 13 -8.55 0.10 4.54
C ALA A 13 -8.05 -1.35 4.40
N ILE A 14 -8.16 -2.13 5.48
CA ILE A 14 -7.83 -3.57 5.53
C ILE A 14 -9.10 -4.35 5.89
N TYR A 15 -9.42 -5.37 5.09
CA TYR A 15 -10.64 -6.18 5.24
C TYR A 15 -10.34 -7.66 5.50
N GLY A 16 -9.08 -8.10 5.29
CA GLY A 16 -8.63 -9.45 5.59
C GLY A 16 -7.12 -9.59 5.77
N GLY A 17 -6.63 -10.83 5.81
CA GLY A 17 -5.22 -11.13 6.08
C GLY A 17 -4.26 -10.61 5.00
N ALA A 18 -4.71 -10.47 3.76
CA ALA A 18 -3.88 -9.96 2.66
C ALA A 18 -3.37 -8.54 2.94
N GLY A 19 -4.26 -7.61 3.35
CA GLY A 19 -3.87 -6.24 3.67
C GLY A 19 -2.91 -6.15 4.86
N VAL A 20 -3.07 -7.03 5.86
CA VAL A 20 -2.16 -7.12 7.01
C VAL A 20 -0.75 -7.52 6.56
N HIS A 21 -0.63 -8.55 5.72
CA HIS A 21 0.67 -8.98 5.21
C HIS A 21 1.33 -7.92 4.33
N VAL A 22 0.56 -7.20 3.49
CA VAL A 22 1.09 -6.10 2.69
C VAL A 22 1.63 -4.99 3.59
N ALA A 23 0.89 -4.60 4.64
CA ALA A 23 1.32 -3.57 5.58
C ALA A 23 2.66 -3.95 6.27
N GLU A 24 2.76 -5.19 6.77
CA GLU A 24 3.98 -5.67 7.42
C GLU A 24 5.15 -5.79 6.44
N LEU A 25 4.91 -6.21 5.20
CA LEU A 25 5.94 -6.26 4.16
C LEU A 25 6.46 -4.85 3.85
N VAL A 26 5.58 -3.87 3.65
CA VAL A 26 5.97 -2.47 3.40
C VAL A 26 6.82 -1.94 4.55
N ARG A 27 6.40 -2.18 5.80
CA ARG A 27 7.14 -1.79 6.99
C ARG A 27 8.54 -2.42 7.01
N ALA A 28 8.65 -3.72 6.77
CA ALA A 28 9.92 -4.44 6.77
C ALA A 28 10.87 -3.99 5.64
N LEU A 29 10.34 -3.75 4.43
CA LEU A 29 11.15 -3.27 3.30
C LEU A 29 11.66 -1.85 3.53
N ARG A 30 10.82 -0.94 4.03
CA ARG A 30 11.23 0.44 4.35
C ARG A 30 12.26 0.48 5.48
N ALA A 31 12.14 -0.41 6.48
CA ALA A 31 13.09 -0.50 7.59
C ALA A 31 14.52 -0.88 7.16
N ARG A 32 14.71 -1.47 5.97
CA ARG A 32 16.05 -1.75 5.44
C ARG A 32 16.81 -0.48 5.03
N GLY A 33 16.12 0.60 4.68
CA GLY A 33 16.72 1.88 4.30
C GLY A 33 17.39 1.95 2.92
N ASP A 34 17.59 0.83 2.23
CA ASP A 34 18.23 0.75 0.90
C ASP A 34 17.23 0.48 -0.26
N ILE A 35 15.93 0.39 0.08
CA ILE A 35 14.84 0.14 -0.86
C ILE A 35 13.94 1.36 -0.95
N ASP A 36 13.74 1.86 -2.17
CA ASP A 36 12.68 2.81 -2.49
C ASP A 36 11.36 2.05 -2.62
N VAL A 37 10.53 2.12 -1.57
CA VAL A 37 9.25 1.41 -1.48
C VAL A 37 8.11 2.36 -1.80
N GLN A 38 7.38 2.04 -2.87
CA GLN A 38 6.22 2.80 -3.34
C GLN A 38 4.96 1.95 -3.19
N VAL A 39 3.93 2.48 -2.54
CA VAL A 39 2.63 1.79 -2.37
C VAL A 39 1.58 2.46 -3.23
N ARG A 40 0.86 1.65 -4.00
CA ARG A 40 -0.27 2.02 -4.84
C ARG A 40 -1.48 1.26 -4.33
N CYS A 41 -2.42 1.96 -3.69
CA CYS A 41 -3.59 1.32 -3.11
C CYS A 41 -4.89 2.00 -3.50
N PHE A 42 -6.01 1.34 -3.24
CA PHE A 42 -7.33 1.91 -3.43
C PHE A 42 -7.89 2.50 -2.13
N GLY A 43 -8.87 3.40 -2.27
CA GLY A 43 -9.61 4.03 -1.18
C GLY A 43 -9.22 5.48 -0.92
N ALA A 44 -9.47 5.95 0.30
CA ALA A 44 -9.24 7.35 0.68
C ALA A 44 -7.76 7.76 0.58
N PRO A 45 -7.46 9.06 0.32
CA PRO A 45 -6.11 9.61 0.29
C PRO A 45 -5.25 9.20 1.50
N ARG A 46 -3.93 9.09 1.30
CA ARG A 46 -2.98 8.75 2.35
C ARG A 46 -1.98 9.87 2.57
N ASP A 47 -1.76 10.19 3.84
CA ASP A 47 -0.66 11.04 4.28
C ASP A 47 0.47 10.14 4.80
N GLU A 48 1.10 9.42 3.88
CA GLU A 48 2.18 8.50 4.16
C GLU A 48 3.22 8.58 3.03
N ALA A 49 4.48 8.78 3.38
CA ALA A 49 5.55 8.95 2.40
C ALA A 49 5.69 7.72 1.50
N GLY A 50 5.76 7.95 0.18
CA GLY A 50 5.84 6.87 -0.81
C GLY A 50 4.56 6.06 -0.94
N THR A 51 3.41 6.59 -0.53
CA THR A 51 2.11 5.94 -0.67
C THR A 51 1.17 6.83 -1.48
N THR A 52 0.48 6.25 -2.46
CA THR A 52 -0.54 6.93 -3.26
C THR A 52 -1.78 6.08 -3.28
N ALA A 53 -2.88 6.67 -2.81
CA ALA A 53 -4.19 6.06 -2.91
C ALA A 53 -4.95 6.58 -4.14
N TYR A 54 -5.62 5.68 -4.82
CA TYR A 54 -6.54 5.94 -5.92
C TYR A 54 -7.97 5.74 -5.43
N ALA A 55 -8.88 6.61 -5.86
CA ALA A 55 -10.29 6.39 -5.59
C ALA A 55 -10.74 5.03 -6.15
N ASP A 56 -11.69 4.40 -5.47
CA ASP A 56 -12.30 3.18 -5.98
C ASP A 56 -12.94 3.45 -7.35
N LEU A 57 -12.67 2.55 -8.30
CA LEU A 57 -13.26 2.60 -9.63
C LEU A 57 -14.60 1.87 -9.57
N ALA A 58 -15.70 2.62 -9.55
CA ALA A 58 -17.05 2.07 -9.51
C ALA A 58 -17.34 1.09 -10.66
N GLU A 59 -16.61 1.21 -11.76
CA GLU A 59 -16.70 0.36 -12.95
C GLU A 59 -16.10 -1.05 -12.75
N LEU A 60 -15.32 -1.26 -11.68
CA LEU A 60 -14.64 -2.53 -11.36
C LEU A 60 -15.23 -3.22 -10.12
N ALA A 61 -16.38 -2.77 -9.63
CA ALA A 61 -17.06 -3.29 -8.45
C ALA A 61 -17.88 -4.56 -8.73
#